data_AF-A0A072VG38-F1
#
_entry.id   AF-A0A072VG38-F1
#
_cell.length_a   1.000
_cell.length_b   1.000
_cell.length_c   1.000
_cell.angle_alpha   90.00
_cell.angle_beta   90.00
_cell.angle_gamma   90.00
#
_symmetry.space_group_name_H-M   'P 1'
#
loop_
_entity.id
_entity.type
_entity.pdbx_description
1 polymer ?
#
loop_
_entity_poly.entity_id
_entity_poly.type
_entity_poly.pdbx_seq_one_letter_code
_entity_poly.pdbx_strand_id
1 'polypeptide(L)' 'MEHLWETLAKPVLEFSETLKTELCGAMRAIGVASQKQWNFLWLETDSMLVVQAFKSSILVPWQVRNRWNNVQRY' A
#
# COMPACT_ATOMS: atom_id res chain seq x y z
N MET A 1 -21.02 -18.72 15.82
CA MET A 1 -20.64 -17.96 14.60
C MET A 1 -19.87 -16.70 14.97
N GLU A 2 -20.21 -16.03 16.08
CA GLU A 2 -19.56 -14.76 16.41
C GLU A 2 -18.07 -14.85 16.77
N HIS A 3 -17.72 -15.87 17.56
CA HIS A 3 -16.35 -16.07 17.99
C HIS A 3 -15.36 -16.37 16.84
N LEU A 4 -15.83 -16.92 15.72
CA LEU A 4 -14.99 -17.28 14.56
C LEU A 4 -14.64 -16.07 13.69
N TRP A 5 -15.57 -15.11 13.53
CA TRP A 5 -15.27 -13.89 12.77
C TRP A 5 -14.30 -12.99 13.56
N GLU A 6 -14.46 -12.94 14.88
CA GLU A 6 -13.54 -12.26 15.81
C GLU A 6 -12.12 -12.82 15.75
N THR A 7 -11.99 -14.15 15.78
CA THR A 7 -10.67 -14.78 15.88
C THR A 7 -9.97 -14.96 14.55
N LEU A 8 -10.71 -15.12 13.44
CA LEU A 8 -10.11 -15.49 12.14
C LEU A 8 -10.25 -14.40 11.08
N ALA A 9 -11.44 -13.80 10.94
CA ALA A 9 -11.73 -12.92 9.81
C ALA A 9 -11.32 -11.46 10.06
N LYS A 10 -11.61 -10.94 11.25
CA LYS A 10 -11.29 -9.57 11.65
C LYS A 10 -9.81 -9.21 11.50
N PRO A 11 -8.86 -10.00 12.03
CA PRO A 11 -7.45 -9.62 11.96
C PRO A 11 -6.93 -9.55 10.51
N VAL A 12 -7.40 -10.45 9.65
CA VAL A 12 -7.03 -10.47 8.22
C VAL A 12 -7.59 -9.25 7.49
N LEU A 13 -8.83 -8.88 7.79
CA LEU A 13 -9.46 -7.71 7.21
C LEU A 13 -8.77 -6.42 7.67
N GLU A 14 -8.53 -6.28 8.97
CA GLU A 14 -7.83 -5.13 9.55
C GLU A 14 -6.43 -4.99 8.97
N PHE A 15 -5.68 -6.10 8.85
CA PHE A 15 -4.37 -6.12 8.21
C PHE A 15 -4.41 -5.61 6.76
N SER A 16 -5.37 -6.10 5.96
CA SER A 16 -5.52 -5.70 4.56
C SER A 16 -5.88 -4.21 4.41
N GLU A 17 -6.76 -3.69 5.27
CA GLU A 17 -7.14 -2.26 5.23
C GLU A 17 -6.01 -1.35 5.72
N THR A 18 -5.22 -1.76 6.72
CA THR A 18 -4.03 -1.04 7.16
C THR A 18 -3.01 -0.93 6.03
N LEU A 19 -2.63 -2.07 5.41
CA LEU A 19 -1.69 -2.07 4.28
C LEU A 19 -2.18 -1.18 3.13
N LYS A 20 -3.46 -1.30 2.78
CA LYS A 20 -4.06 -0.48 1.72
C LYS A 20 -3.97 1.02 2.02
N THR A 21 -4.22 1.42 3.26
CA THR A 21 -4.17 2.82 3.69
C THR A 21 -2.74 3.37 3.59
N GLU A 22 -1.77 2.66 4.15
CA GLU A 22 -0.37 3.05 4.13
C GLU A 22 0.19 3.10 2.71
N LEU A 23 -0.12 2.09 1.89
CA LEU A 23 0.27 2.03 0.49
C LEU A 23 -0.37 3.16 -0.33
N CYS A 24 -1.61 3.55 -0.01
CA CYS A 24 -2.25 4.71 -0.65
C CYS A 24 -1.54 6.03 -0.29
N GLY A 25 -1.04 6.17 0.94
CA GLY A 25 -0.17 7.28 1.35
C GLY A 25 1.11 7.33 0.52
N ALA A 26 1.82 6.20 0.44
CA ALA A 26 3.03 6.03 -0.38
C ALA A 26 2.80 6.41 -1.86
N MET A 27 1.76 5.84 -2.49
CA MET A 27 1.41 6.15 -3.87
C MET A 27 1.04 7.63 -4.07
N ARG A 28 0.43 8.27 -3.07
CA ARG A 28 0.11 9.70 -3.13
C ARG A 28 1.35 10.57 -3.05
N ALA A 29 2.33 10.22 -2.21
CA ALA A 29 3.62 10.90 -2.16
C ALA A 29 4.34 10.85 -3.52
N ILE A 30 4.37 9.68 -4.17
CA ILE A 30 4.93 9.51 -5.52
C ILE A 30 4.19 10.38 -6.54
N GLY A 31 2.85 10.39 -6.51
CA GLY A 31 2.05 11.23 -7.41
C GLY A 31 2.34 12.73 -7.25
N VAL A 32 2.52 13.21 -6.02
CA VAL A 32 2.90 14.61 -5.75
C VAL A 32 4.30 14.91 -6.25
N ALA A 33 5.27 14.02 -6.01
CA ALA A 33 6.63 14.17 -6.50
C ALA A 33 6.67 14.30 -8.04
N SER A 34 5.92 13.44 -8.75
CA SER A 34 5.77 13.51 -10.20
C SER A 34 5.17 14.84 -10.67
N GLN A 35 4.10 15.33 -10.04
CA GLN A 35 3.51 16.63 -10.34
C GLN A 35 4.48 17.81 -10.10
N LYS A 36 5.45 17.63 -9.21
CA LYS A 36 6.50 18.62 -8.91
C LYS A 36 7.79 18.39 -9.69
N GLN A 37 7.82 17.41 -10.59
CA GLN A 37 9.01 17.02 -11.37
C GLN A 37 10.22 16.65 -10.47
N TRP A 38 9.94 16.09 -9.29
CA TRP A 38 10.97 15.58 -8.40
C TRP A 38 11.41 14.19 -8.85
N ASN A 39 12.51 14.14 -9.60
CA ASN A 39 13.03 12.91 -10.20
C ASN A 39 13.71 11.97 -9.20
N PHE A 40 14.10 12.48 -8.03
CA PHE A 40 14.75 11.71 -6.97
C PHE A 40 13.93 11.82 -5.70
N LEU A 41 13.22 10.75 -5.38
CA LEU A 41 12.37 10.65 -4.21
C LEU A 41 12.94 9.61 -3.25
N TRP A 42 13.18 10.03 -2.00
CA TRP A 42 13.33 9.10 -0.90
C TRP A 42 11.99 9.03 -0.16
N LEU A 43 11.38 7.85 -0.16
CA LEU A 43 10.11 7.60 0.51
C LEU A 43 10.39 6.85 1.81
N GLU A 44 10.22 7.55 2.93
CA GLU A 44 10.31 6.95 4.26
C GLU A 44 8.93 6.44 4.72
N THR A 45 8.91 5.26 5.32
CA THR A 45 7.70 4.65 5.89
C THR A 45 8.09 3.76 7.07
N ASP A 46 7.28 3.80 8.12
CA ASP A 46 7.33 2.91 9.27
C ASP A 46 6.63 1.57 9.02
N SER A 47 5.94 1.42 7.88
CA SER A 47 5.26 0.19 7.50
C SER A 47 6.18 -0.79 6.78
N MET A 48 6.51 -1.88 7.48
CA MET A 48 7.22 -3.00 6.86
C MET A 48 6.44 -3.62 5.69
N LEU A 49 5.10 -3.55 5.71
CA LEU A 49 4.26 -4.09 4.64
C LEU A 49 4.36 -3.26 3.37
N VAL A 50 4.40 -1.93 3.50
CA VAL A 50 4.67 -1.04 2.37
C VAL A 50 6.05 -1.36 1.80
N VAL A 51 7.09 -1.47 2.63
CA VAL A 51 8.45 -1.85 2.19
C VAL A 51 8.43 -3.19 1.43
N GLN A 52 7.71 -4.18 1.91
CA GLN A 52 7.58 -5.48 1.24
C GLN A 52 6.79 -5.38 -0.08
N ALA A 53 5.73 -4.56 -0.15
CA ALA A 53 4.97 -4.33 -1.38
C ALA A 53 5.83 -3.67 -2.47
N PHE A 54 6.76 -2.77 -2.11
CA PHE A 54 7.76 -2.23 -3.05
C PHE A 54 8.75 -3.29 -3.55
N LYS A 55 9.08 -4.28 -2.72
CA LYS A 55 9.95 -5.41 -3.13
C LYS A 55 9.22 -6.44 -3.98
N SER A 56 7.91 -6.63 -3.78
CA SER A 56 7.10 -7.61 -4.51
C SER A 56 5.66 -7.14 -4.68
N SER A 57 5.27 -6.91 -5.93
CA SER A 57 3.92 -6.45 -6.29
C SER A 57 2.81 -7.49 -6.04
N ILE A 58 3.17 -8.75 -5.74
CA ILE A 58 2.20 -9.81 -5.36
C ILE A 58 1.46 -9.43 -4.07
N LEU A 59 2.13 -8.71 -3.16
CA LEU A 59 1.58 -8.30 -1.87
C LEU A 59 0.65 -7.08 -1.97
N VAL A 60 0.62 -6.40 -3.11
CA VAL A 60 -0.25 -5.23 -3.32
C VAL A 60 -1.71 -5.70 -3.41
N PRO A 61 -2.64 -5.25 -2.56
CA PRO A 61 -4.04 -5.65 -2.66
C PRO A 61 -4.63 -5.37 -4.04
N TRP A 62 -5.41 -6.31 -4.57
CA TRP A 62 -5.92 -6.23 -5.94
C TRP A 62 -6.77 -4.97 -6.18
N GLN A 63 -7.49 -4.52 -5.14
CA GLN A 63 -8.35 -3.33 -5.18
C GLN A 63 -7.57 -2.05 -5.55
N VAL A 64 -6.27 -1.97 -5.24
CA VAL A 64 -5.44 -0.78 -5.50
C VAL A 64 -4.37 -1.01 -6.57
N ARG A 65 -4.34 -2.19 -7.19
CA ARG A 65 -3.25 -2.60 -8.09
C ARG A 65 -3.15 -1.78 -9.36
N ASN A 66 -4.27 -1.32 -9.91
CA ASN A 66 -4.26 -0.41 -11.07
C ASN A 66 -3.59 0.92 -10.73
N ARG A 67 -3.88 1.48 -9.56
CA ARG A 67 -3.27 2.71 -9.09
C ARG A 67 -1.77 2.52 -8.84
N TRP A 68 -1.40 1.40 -8.23
CA TRP A 68 0.00 1.02 -8.02
C TRP A 68 0.77 1.00 -9.34
N ASN A 69 0.27 0.27 -10.34
CA ASN A 69 0.91 0.19 -11.66
C ASN A 69 1.05 1.55 -12.36
N ASN A 70 0.12 2.48 -12.11
CA ASN A 70 0.21 3.83 -12.66
C ASN A 70 1.29 4.66 -11.99
N VAL A 71 1.43 4.60 -10.65
CA VAL A 71 2.45 5.40 -9.96
C VAL A 71 3.87 4.90 -10.20
N GLN A 72 4.05 3.62 -10.56
CA GLN A 72 5.35 3.09 -10.95
C GLN A 72 5.81 3.53 -12.35
N ARG A 73 4.92 4.17 -13.12
CA ARG A 73 5.22 4.71 -14.46
C ARG A 73 5.52 6.21 -14.44
N TYR A 74 5.38 6.85 -13.28
CA TYR A 74 5.75 8.25 -13.08
C TYR A 74 7.25 8.39 -12.97
#